data_AF-A0A8B6M4Q7-F1
#
_entry.id   AF-A0A8B6M4Q7-F1
#
_cell.length_a   1.000
_cell.length_b   1.000
_cell.length_c   1.000
_cell.angle_alpha   90.00
_cell.angle_beta   90.00
_cell.angle_gamma   90.00
#
_symmetry.space_group_name_H-M   'P 1'
#
loop_
_entity.id
_entity.type
_entity.pdbx_description
1 polymer ?
#
loop_
_entity_poly.entity_id
_entity_poly.type
_entity_poly.pdbx_seq_one_letter_code
_entity_poly.pdbx_strand_id
1 'polypeptide(L)'
;MRGTTKEMVTTSEGLRIWAGQAGDPFWIEPEVLHAVGHALQDGTPVNLAGWDPNQARNLFAGHTVYSIVLEVPDAALLADAPGRRRIGVWAVATLATDAGGWRPINRVGLPMIHPLFTQYNEVLGNRLNAGCPADDFATFGEIVTKAIAAMVAATGTAENPNAYAEMVVHRLFPNILPYVIGTSAVFGFADWNGRSLTDNAPDVMFSIAANTPIRLGIGKESVTSKPSSTFPYVPKVG
;
A
#
# COMPACT_ATOMS: atom_id res chain seq x y z
N MET A 1 22.84 18.20 -3.93
CA MET A 1 22.72 17.98 -2.47
C MET A 1 23.39 16.65 -2.16
N ARG A 2 24.24 16.59 -1.12
CA ARG A 2 24.81 15.35 -0.58
C ARG A 2 24.41 15.29 0.90
N GLY A 3 24.09 14.11 1.42
CA GLY A 3 23.67 13.92 2.81
C GLY A 3 24.18 12.59 3.34
N THR A 4 24.27 12.49 4.67
CA THR A 4 24.63 11.27 5.38
C THR A 4 23.35 10.54 5.79
N THR A 5 23.37 9.20 5.82
CA THR A 5 22.26 8.45 6.40
C THR A 5 22.10 8.78 7.89
N LYS A 6 20.86 8.74 8.38
CA LYS A 6 20.43 9.08 9.74
C LYS A 6 20.52 10.56 10.10
N GLU A 7 21.13 11.40 9.27
CA GLU A 7 21.17 12.85 9.46
C GLU A 7 19.99 13.52 8.76
N MET A 8 19.46 14.57 9.40
CA MET A 8 18.42 15.41 8.82
C MET A 8 19.08 16.51 7.99
N VAL A 9 18.60 16.72 6.77
CA VAL A 9 19.01 17.84 5.94
C VAL A 9 17.81 18.75 5.71
N THR A 10 17.99 20.05 5.94
CA THR A 10 16.97 21.08 5.67
C THR A 10 17.52 22.06 4.65
N THR A 11 16.76 22.36 3.60
CA THR A 11 17.14 23.38 2.61
C THR A 11 16.68 24.77 3.06
N SER A 12 17.22 25.82 2.42
CA SER A 12 16.78 27.21 2.64
C SER A 12 15.31 27.44 2.29
N GLU A 13 14.73 26.60 1.44
CA GLU A 13 13.33 26.66 1.02
C GLU A 13 12.40 25.86 1.96
N GLY A 14 12.93 25.22 3.00
CA GLY A 14 12.15 24.50 4.01
C GLY A 14 11.90 23.01 3.73
N LEU A 15 12.45 22.46 2.63
CA LEU A 15 12.44 21.02 2.37
C LEU A 15 13.25 20.30 3.44
N ARG A 16 12.67 19.29 4.10
CA ARG A 16 13.38 18.41 5.05
C ARG A 16 13.50 17.00 4.49
N ILE A 17 14.70 16.43 4.61
CA ILE A 17 15.05 15.10 4.10
C ILE A 17 15.72 14.31 5.22
N TRP A 18 15.34 13.04 5.34
CA TRP A 18 16.02 12.06 6.19
C TRP A 18 16.01 10.71 5.48
N ALA A 19 17.12 9.98 5.56
CA ALA A 19 17.20 8.62 5.03
C ALA A 19 17.96 7.73 6.01
N GLY A 20 17.41 6.58 6.36
CA GLY A 20 18.04 5.70 7.34
C GLY A 20 17.18 4.50 7.69
N GLN A 21 17.65 3.70 8.63
CA GLN A 21 16.89 2.58 9.17
C GLN A 21 15.87 3.09 10.20
N ALA A 22 14.63 2.64 10.09
CA ALA A 22 13.51 2.92 10.99
C ALA A 22 12.85 1.60 11.42
N GLY A 23 12.14 1.59 12.55
CA GLY A 23 11.24 0.49 12.88
C GLY A 23 10.10 0.43 11.85
N ASP A 24 9.66 -0.77 11.47
CA ASP A 24 8.58 -0.92 10.49
C ASP A 24 7.25 -0.46 11.12
N PRO A 25 6.61 0.62 10.61
CA PRO A 25 5.34 1.09 11.13
C PRO A 25 4.14 0.30 10.58
N PHE A 26 4.36 -0.65 9.66
CA PHE A 26 3.30 -1.45 9.07
C PHE A 26 2.88 -2.59 10.01
N TRP A 27 1.64 -3.04 9.86
CA TRP A 27 1.16 -4.24 10.51
C TRP A 27 0.28 -5.04 9.57
N ILE A 28 0.38 -6.35 9.70
CA ILE A 28 -0.53 -7.28 9.05
C ILE A 28 -0.58 -8.57 9.84
N GLU A 29 -1.76 -9.18 9.92
CA GLU A 29 -1.91 -10.51 10.49
C GLU A 29 -1.66 -11.54 9.36
N PRO A 30 -0.67 -12.43 9.49
CA PRO A 30 -0.22 -13.30 8.40
C PRO A 30 -1.25 -14.38 7.99
N GLU A 31 -2.04 -14.91 8.92
CA GLU A 31 -3.03 -15.95 8.62
C GLU A 31 -4.22 -15.37 7.84
N VAL A 32 -4.68 -14.17 8.21
CA VAL A 32 -5.69 -13.40 7.47
C VAL A 32 -5.18 -12.99 6.10
N LEU A 33 -3.92 -12.51 6.01
CA LEU A 33 -3.29 -12.20 4.72
C LEU A 33 -3.30 -13.43 3.79
N HIS A 34 -2.86 -14.58 4.28
CA HIS A 34 -2.83 -15.80 3.46
C HIS A 34 -4.24 -16.26 3.07
N ALA A 35 -5.21 -16.21 3.98
CA ALA A 35 -6.58 -16.59 3.70
C ALA A 35 -7.23 -15.72 2.61
N VAL A 36 -7.04 -14.39 2.66
CA VAL A 36 -7.54 -13.47 1.64
C VAL A 36 -6.83 -13.67 0.31
N GLY A 37 -5.50 -13.86 0.32
CA GLY A 37 -4.74 -14.15 -0.89
C GLY A 37 -5.20 -15.43 -1.60
N HIS A 38 -5.45 -16.51 -0.86
CA HIS A 38 -6.01 -17.75 -1.40
C HIS A 38 -7.42 -17.57 -1.93
N ALA A 39 -8.29 -16.86 -1.21
CA ALA A 39 -9.65 -16.59 -1.65
C ALA A 39 -9.68 -15.88 -3.03
N LEU A 40 -8.80 -14.90 -3.24
CA LEU A 40 -8.64 -14.22 -4.54
C LEU A 40 -8.03 -15.12 -5.62
N GLN A 41 -6.96 -15.84 -5.30
CA GLN A 41 -6.25 -16.68 -6.25
C GLN A 41 -7.12 -17.86 -6.74
N ASP A 42 -7.85 -18.47 -5.81
CA ASP A 42 -8.59 -19.72 -6.03
C ASP A 42 -10.08 -19.47 -6.34
N GLY A 43 -10.56 -18.23 -6.17
CA GLY A 43 -11.97 -17.87 -6.38
C GLY A 43 -12.89 -18.52 -5.35
N THR A 44 -12.47 -18.55 -4.10
CA THR A 44 -13.16 -19.21 -2.98
C THR A 44 -13.54 -18.21 -1.88
N PRO A 45 -14.41 -18.56 -0.92
CA PRO A 45 -14.64 -17.71 0.24
C PRO A 45 -13.38 -17.58 1.10
N VAL A 46 -13.22 -16.43 1.78
CA VAL A 46 -12.15 -16.24 2.77
C VAL A 46 -12.33 -17.25 3.91
N ASN A 47 -11.37 -18.17 4.05
CA ASN A 47 -11.41 -19.21 5.07
C ASN A 47 -10.52 -18.82 6.27
N LEU A 48 -11.17 -18.39 7.36
CA LEU A 48 -10.53 -18.12 8.65
C LEU A 48 -10.87 -19.18 9.71
N ALA A 49 -11.30 -20.38 9.29
CA ALA A 49 -11.59 -21.45 10.23
C ALA A 49 -10.33 -21.81 11.04
N GLY A 50 -10.43 -21.74 12.36
CA GLY A 50 -9.32 -22.03 13.28
C GLY A 50 -8.43 -20.83 13.62
N TRP A 51 -8.62 -19.67 12.96
CA TRP A 51 -7.94 -18.43 13.36
C TRP A 51 -8.62 -17.82 14.59
N ASP A 52 -7.82 -17.48 15.62
CA ASP A 52 -8.28 -16.81 16.84
C ASP A 52 -7.77 -15.36 16.87
N PRO A 53 -8.66 -14.36 16.79
CA PRO A 53 -8.25 -12.95 16.82
C PRO A 53 -7.53 -12.56 18.12
N ASN A 54 -7.72 -13.29 19.23
CA ASN A 54 -7.00 -13.02 20.49
C ASN A 54 -5.53 -13.46 20.45
N GLN A 55 -5.15 -14.27 19.46
CA GLN A 55 -3.77 -14.72 19.22
C GLN A 55 -3.15 -14.03 17.99
N ALA A 56 -3.86 -13.07 17.40
CA ALA A 56 -3.39 -12.33 16.24
C ALA A 56 -2.06 -11.63 16.53
N ARG A 57 -1.13 -11.72 15.58
CA ARG A 57 0.22 -11.17 15.69
C ARG A 57 0.55 -10.33 14.48
N ASN A 58 1.33 -9.27 14.70
CA ASN A 58 1.87 -8.48 13.61
C ASN A 58 3.07 -9.20 12.98
N LEU A 59 2.99 -9.55 11.70
CA LEU A 59 4.07 -10.15 10.92
C LEU A 59 5.36 -9.31 10.91
N PHE A 60 5.25 -7.99 11.02
CA PHE A 60 6.36 -7.04 11.00
C PHE A 60 6.81 -6.58 12.39
N ALA A 61 6.27 -7.18 13.47
CA ALA A 61 6.68 -6.82 14.82
C ALA A 61 8.19 -6.99 15.02
N GLY A 62 8.85 -5.94 15.53
CA GLY A 62 10.29 -5.90 15.73
C GLY A 62 11.13 -5.75 14.47
N HIS A 63 10.54 -5.71 13.27
CA HIS A 63 11.27 -5.52 12.04
C HIS A 63 11.70 -4.06 11.84
N THR A 64 12.73 -3.88 11.02
CA THR A 64 13.21 -2.58 10.60
C THR A 64 13.23 -2.47 9.08
N VAL A 65 13.04 -1.26 8.57
CA VAL A 65 13.05 -0.94 7.15
C VAL A 65 13.96 0.25 6.88
N TYR A 66 14.62 0.25 5.72
CA TYR A 66 15.28 1.45 5.22
C TYR A 66 14.23 2.40 4.65
N SER A 67 14.21 3.61 5.17
CA SER A 67 13.21 4.62 4.87
C SER A 67 13.86 5.88 4.33
N ILE A 68 13.16 6.53 3.40
CA ILE A 68 13.43 7.89 2.95
C ILE A 68 12.19 8.71 3.33
N VAL A 69 12.40 9.79 4.07
CA VAL A 69 11.34 10.70 4.50
C VAL A 69 11.61 12.06 3.87
N LEU A 70 10.61 12.56 3.15
CA LEU A 70 10.60 13.89 2.56
C LEU A 70 9.44 14.66 3.20
N GLU A 71 9.75 15.85 3.72
CA GLU A 71 8.73 16.85 3.99
C GLU A 71 8.94 18.03 3.05
N VAL A 72 7.98 18.21 2.16
CA VAL A 72 8.00 19.24 1.12
C VAL A 72 6.99 20.32 1.50
N PRO A 73 7.38 21.61 1.53
CA PRO A 73 6.42 22.69 1.72
C PRO A 73 5.36 22.71 0.61
N ASP A 74 4.09 22.92 0.96
CA ASP A 74 2.99 23.02 0.01
C ASP A 74 3.27 24.04 -1.11
N ALA A 75 3.88 25.18 -0.77
CA ALA A 75 4.19 26.23 -1.72
C ALA A 75 5.16 25.76 -2.82
N ALA A 76 6.09 24.85 -2.50
CA ALA A 76 7.02 24.28 -3.46
C ALA A 76 6.31 23.33 -4.43
N LEU A 77 5.35 22.53 -3.96
CA LEU A 77 4.55 21.64 -4.82
C LEU A 77 3.55 22.41 -5.72
N LEU A 78 3.11 23.59 -5.29
CA LEU A 78 2.10 24.39 -5.98
C LEU A 78 2.69 25.48 -6.88
N ALA A 79 4.00 25.72 -6.83
CA ALA A 79 4.66 26.81 -7.54
C ALA A 79 4.35 26.82 -9.05
N ASP A 80 4.44 25.65 -9.70
CA ASP A 80 4.28 25.52 -11.15
C ASP A 80 2.85 25.15 -11.59
N ALA A 81 1.94 24.92 -10.63
CA ALA A 81 0.56 24.55 -10.91
C ALA A 81 -0.44 25.19 -9.92
N PRO A 82 -0.55 26.53 -9.89
CA PRO A 82 -1.46 27.23 -8.99
C PRO A 82 -2.91 26.71 -9.17
N GLY A 83 -3.52 26.27 -8.07
CA GLY A 83 -4.88 25.72 -8.07
C GLY A 83 -4.99 24.21 -8.34
N ARG A 84 -3.93 23.54 -8.81
CA ARG A 84 -3.91 22.07 -8.94
C ARG A 84 -3.35 21.43 -7.67
N ARG A 85 -4.23 21.25 -6.68
CA ARG A 85 -3.87 20.65 -5.38
C ARG A 85 -3.85 19.12 -5.38
N ARG A 86 -4.50 18.48 -6.35
CA ARG A 86 -4.55 17.01 -6.44
C ARG A 86 -3.30 16.50 -7.13
N ILE A 87 -2.58 15.63 -6.45
CA ILE A 87 -1.42 14.91 -6.95
C ILE A 87 -1.66 13.40 -6.86
N GLY A 88 -0.85 12.65 -7.60
CA GLY A 88 -0.77 11.20 -7.52
C GLY A 88 0.65 10.79 -7.15
N VAL A 89 0.78 9.88 -6.19
CA VAL A 89 2.07 9.36 -5.73
C VAL A 89 2.22 7.91 -6.14
N TRP A 90 3.32 7.61 -6.80
CA TRP A 90 3.82 6.25 -7.01
C TRP A 90 5.34 6.28 -6.99
N ALA A 91 5.97 5.16 -6.66
CA ALA A 91 7.42 5.03 -6.63
C ALA A 91 7.86 3.63 -7.08
N VAL A 92 9.10 3.53 -7.53
CA VAL A 92 9.73 2.26 -7.90
C VAL A 92 11.05 2.09 -7.16
N ALA A 93 11.34 0.86 -6.77
CA ALA A 93 12.69 0.45 -6.35
C ALA A 93 13.31 -0.36 -7.49
N THR A 94 14.53 -0.02 -7.86
CA THR A 94 15.29 -0.70 -8.92
C THR A 94 16.60 -1.25 -8.37
N LEU A 95 17.03 -2.39 -8.92
CA LEU A 95 18.37 -2.93 -8.69
C LEU A 95 19.18 -2.87 -9.97
N ALA A 96 20.48 -2.59 -9.83
CA ALA A 96 21.42 -2.79 -10.92
C ALA A 96 21.49 -4.29 -11.24
N THR A 97 21.68 -4.63 -12.52
CA THR A 97 21.80 -6.03 -12.96
C THR A 97 23.24 -6.35 -13.38
N ASP A 98 23.61 -7.63 -13.28
CA ASP A 98 24.93 -8.11 -13.71
C ASP A 98 25.15 -7.95 -15.23
N ALA A 99 24.05 -7.93 -16.00
CA ALA A 99 24.07 -7.67 -17.44
C ALA A 99 24.17 -6.17 -17.80
N GLY A 100 24.24 -5.29 -16.79
CA GLY A 100 24.17 -3.84 -16.96
C GLY A 100 22.74 -3.30 -17.03
N GLY A 101 22.55 -2.08 -16.56
CA GLY A 101 21.25 -1.41 -16.48
C GLY A 101 20.55 -1.62 -15.15
N TRP A 102 19.26 -1.31 -15.11
CA TRP A 102 18.42 -1.31 -13.90
C TRP A 102 17.14 -2.11 -14.11
N ARG A 103 16.76 -2.92 -13.14
CA ARG A 103 15.52 -3.69 -13.13
C ARG A 103 14.62 -3.22 -11.99
N PRO A 104 13.36 -2.82 -12.26
CA PRO A 104 12.36 -2.61 -11.22
C PRO A 104 12.11 -3.90 -10.45
N ILE A 105 12.23 -3.83 -9.12
CA ILE A 105 11.99 -4.97 -8.21
C ILE A 105 10.79 -4.74 -7.29
N ASN A 106 10.31 -3.50 -7.22
CA ASN A 106 9.10 -3.14 -6.49
C ASN A 106 8.49 -1.88 -7.10
N ARG A 107 7.16 -1.78 -7.11
CA ARG A 107 6.41 -0.56 -7.42
C ARG A 107 5.35 -0.35 -6.35
N VAL A 108 5.25 0.85 -5.82
CA VAL A 108 4.24 1.21 -4.83
C VAL A 108 3.38 2.36 -5.33
N GLY A 109 2.06 2.19 -5.22
CA GLY A 109 1.04 3.22 -5.36
C GLY A 109 0.07 3.07 -4.20
N LEU A 110 -1.06 2.43 -4.44
CA LEU A 110 -1.97 1.96 -3.39
C LEU A 110 -1.32 0.83 -2.57
N PRO A 111 -1.56 0.80 -1.24
CA PRO A 111 -1.12 -0.31 -0.40
C PRO A 111 -1.84 -1.62 -0.79
N MET A 112 -1.26 -2.76 -0.43
CA MET A 112 -1.86 -4.10 -0.58
C MET A 112 -2.12 -4.62 -2.00
N ILE A 113 -1.74 -3.92 -3.06
CA ILE A 113 -1.89 -4.43 -4.44
C ILE A 113 -1.11 -5.75 -4.65
N HIS A 114 0.17 -5.80 -4.31
CA HIS A 114 0.96 -7.04 -4.42
C HIS A 114 0.47 -8.16 -3.49
N PRO A 115 0.29 -7.93 -2.17
CA PRO A 115 -0.28 -8.95 -1.30
C PRO A 115 -1.62 -9.52 -1.77
N LEU A 116 -2.51 -8.70 -2.35
CA LEU A 116 -3.82 -9.18 -2.81
C LEU A 116 -3.73 -10.01 -4.10
N PHE A 117 -2.99 -9.55 -5.10
CA PHE A 117 -3.13 -10.09 -6.46
C PHE A 117 -1.91 -10.88 -6.93
N THR A 118 -0.76 -10.75 -6.28
CA THR A 118 0.50 -11.30 -6.78
C THR A 118 1.19 -12.23 -5.78
N GLN A 119 0.62 -12.43 -4.59
CA GLN A 119 1.20 -13.25 -3.52
C GLN A 119 1.56 -14.68 -3.98
N TYR A 120 0.73 -15.28 -4.82
CA TYR A 120 0.96 -16.62 -5.39
C TYR A 120 1.23 -16.60 -6.90
N ASN A 121 1.51 -15.42 -7.46
CA ASN A 121 1.74 -15.24 -8.89
C ASN A 121 2.92 -14.28 -9.12
N GLU A 122 4.13 -14.83 -9.00
CA GLU A 122 5.37 -14.06 -9.13
C GLU A 122 5.52 -13.42 -10.52
N VAL A 123 5.06 -14.10 -11.58
CA VAL A 123 5.10 -13.56 -12.95
C VAL A 123 4.25 -12.30 -13.06
N LEU A 124 3.04 -12.31 -12.49
CA LEU A 124 2.18 -11.13 -12.43
C LEU A 124 2.82 -10.02 -11.60
N GLY A 125 3.41 -10.36 -10.44
CA GLY A 125 4.13 -9.40 -9.59
C GLY A 125 5.29 -8.72 -10.32
N ASN A 126 6.11 -9.50 -11.03
CA ASN A 126 7.22 -8.99 -11.82
C ASN A 126 6.76 -8.09 -12.97
N ARG A 127 5.67 -8.47 -13.68
CA ARG A 127 5.06 -7.63 -14.72
C ARG A 127 4.51 -6.33 -14.15
N LEU A 128 3.85 -6.38 -12.98
CA LEU A 128 3.33 -5.20 -12.30
C LEU A 128 4.46 -4.26 -11.87
N ASN A 129 5.57 -4.79 -11.35
CA ASN A 129 6.76 -4.01 -11.00
C ASN A 129 7.40 -3.31 -12.20
N ALA A 130 7.46 -4.00 -13.34
CA ALA A 130 8.09 -3.47 -14.56
C ALA A 130 7.21 -2.47 -15.34
N GLY A 131 5.90 -2.46 -15.09
CA GLY A 131 4.93 -1.64 -15.81
C GLY A 131 4.83 -0.17 -15.35
N CYS A 132 4.02 0.59 -16.09
CA CYS A 132 3.66 1.98 -15.78
C CYS A 132 2.23 2.05 -15.23
N PRO A 133 1.93 2.86 -14.21
CA PRO A 133 0.58 2.97 -13.67
C PRO A 133 -0.50 3.33 -14.70
N ALA A 134 -0.15 4.11 -15.72
CA ALA A 134 -1.08 4.52 -16.77
C ALA A 134 -1.65 3.33 -17.56
N ASP A 135 -0.92 2.21 -17.62
CA ASP A 135 -1.29 1.03 -18.40
C ASP A 135 -1.93 -0.06 -17.53
N ASP A 136 -2.04 0.14 -16.21
CA ASP A 136 -2.43 -0.90 -15.26
C ASP A 136 -3.82 -1.47 -15.55
N PHE A 137 -4.80 -0.60 -15.82
CA PHE A 137 -6.16 -1.05 -16.11
C PHE A 137 -6.21 -1.86 -17.41
N ALA A 138 -5.57 -1.37 -18.47
CA ALA A 138 -5.52 -2.07 -19.76
C ALA A 138 -4.77 -3.41 -19.67
N THR A 139 -3.75 -3.49 -18.84
CA THR A 139 -2.86 -4.66 -18.74
C THR A 139 -3.37 -5.72 -17.75
N PHE A 140 -3.94 -5.28 -16.63
CA PHE A 140 -4.28 -6.13 -15.49
C PHE A 140 -5.76 -6.07 -15.09
N GLY A 141 -6.55 -5.16 -15.68
CA GLY A 141 -7.95 -4.95 -15.28
C GLY A 141 -8.78 -6.23 -15.40
N GLU A 142 -8.68 -6.95 -16.52
CA GLU A 142 -9.45 -8.19 -16.73
C GLU A 142 -9.12 -9.28 -15.69
N ILE A 143 -7.82 -9.55 -15.46
CA ILE A 143 -7.39 -10.60 -14.54
C ILE A 143 -7.78 -10.28 -13.09
N VAL A 144 -7.65 -9.02 -12.68
CA VAL A 144 -8.02 -8.57 -11.32
C VAL A 144 -9.55 -8.57 -11.15
N THR A 145 -10.31 -8.10 -12.14
CA THR A 145 -11.78 -8.13 -12.13
C THR A 145 -12.28 -9.56 -11.97
N LYS A 146 -11.71 -10.51 -12.73
CA LYS A 146 -12.07 -11.92 -12.64
C LYS A 146 -11.79 -12.51 -11.25
N ALA A 147 -10.64 -12.21 -10.65
CA ALA A 147 -10.28 -12.69 -9.32
C ALA A 147 -11.23 -12.18 -8.23
N ILE A 148 -11.52 -10.86 -8.22
CA ILE A 148 -12.46 -10.26 -7.27
C ILE A 148 -13.87 -10.81 -7.48
N ALA A 149 -14.35 -10.87 -8.73
CA ALA A 149 -15.68 -11.37 -9.03
C ALA A 149 -15.86 -12.82 -8.58
N ALA A 150 -14.85 -13.67 -8.79
CA ALA A 150 -14.89 -15.07 -8.35
C ALA A 150 -15.00 -15.21 -6.82
N MET A 151 -14.15 -14.50 -6.07
CA MET A 151 -14.20 -14.50 -4.60
C MET A 151 -15.54 -13.95 -4.08
N VAL A 152 -16.02 -12.83 -4.62
CA VAL A 152 -17.29 -12.20 -4.22
C VAL A 152 -18.47 -13.10 -4.54
N ALA A 153 -18.47 -13.77 -5.70
CA ALA A 153 -19.48 -14.75 -6.07
C ALA A 153 -19.49 -15.95 -5.12
N ALA A 154 -18.31 -16.48 -4.79
CA ALA A 154 -18.18 -17.62 -3.88
C ALA A 154 -18.64 -17.27 -2.45
N THR A 155 -18.39 -16.04 -2.01
CA THR A 155 -18.80 -15.57 -0.67
C THR A 155 -20.28 -15.13 -0.64
N GLY A 156 -20.89 -14.85 -1.79
CA GLY A 156 -22.28 -14.40 -1.90
C GLY A 156 -22.51 -12.98 -1.37
N THR A 157 -21.49 -12.11 -1.44
CA THR A 157 -21.52 -10.77 -0.82
C THR A 157 -22.06 -9.68 -1.73
N ALA A 158 -22.33 -9.97 -3.02
CA ALA A 158 -22.95 -9.04 -3.96
C ALA A 158 -23.96 -9.75 -4.86
N GLU A 159 -25.08 -9.07 -5.19
CA GLU A 159 -26.05 -9.56 -6.19
C GLU A 159 -25.43 -9.69 -7.58
N ASN A 160 -24.53 -8.78 -7.93
CA ASN A 160 -23.77 -8.80 -9.18
C ASN A 160 -22.26 -8.71 -8.89
N PRO A 161 -21.58 -9.85 -8.67
CA PRO A 161 -20.15 -9.90 -8.38
C PRO A 161 -19.28 -9.26 -9.46
N ASN A 162 -19.66 -9.37 -10.74
CA ASN A 162 -18.90 -8.80 -11.85
C ASN A 162 -18.96 -7.27 -11.83
N ALA A 163 -20.15 -6.68 -11.65
CA ALA A 163 -20.30 -5.22 -11.57
C ALA A 163 -19.57 -4.64 -10.34
N TYR A 164 -19.61 -5.36 -9.21
CA TYR A 164 -18.84 -4.99 -8.04
C TYR A 164 -17.33 -5.00 -8.32
N ALA A 165 -16.84 -6.09 -8.91
CA ALA A 165 -15.42 -6.23 -9.22
C ALA A 165 -14.94 -5.15 -10.19
N GLU A 166 -15.70 -4.85 -11.24
CA GLU A 166 -15.38 -3.79 -12.20
C GLU A 166 -15.27 -2.42 -11.51
N MET A 167 -16.23 -2.08 -10.64
CA MET A 167 -16.17 -0.86 -9.83
C MET A 167 -14.91 -0.81 -8.96
N VAL A 168 -14.56 -1.91 -8.28
CA VAL A 168 -13.36 -1.98 -7.44
C VAL A 168 -12.10 -1.83 -8.28
N VAL A 169 -11.99 -2.51 -9.42
CA VAL A 169 -10.82 -2.41 -10.30
C VAL A 169 -10.63 -1.01 -10.87
N HIS A 170 -11.70 -0.32 -11.24
CA HIS A 170 -11.63 1.10 -11.63
C HIS A 170 -11.18 2.02 -10.48
N ARG A 171 -11.41 1.63 -9.22
CA ARG A 171 -10.88 2.34 -8.05
C ARG A 171 -9.41 2.01 -7.80
N LEU A 172 -8.97 0.78 -8.08
CA LEU A 172 -7.59 0.31 -7.87
C LEU A 172 -6.62 0.80 -8.96
N PHE A 173 -7.09 0.93 -10.21
CA PHE A 173 -6.24 1.30 -11.35
C PHE A 173 -6.63 2.64 -11.97
N PRO A 174 -5.65 3.53 -12.25
CA PRO A 174 -4.19 3.32 -12.18
C PRO A 174 -3.67 3.17 -10.74
N ASN A 175 -2.67 2.30 -10.50
CA ASN A 175 -2.12 2.05 -9.16
C ASN A 175 -1.28 3.24 -8.68
N ILE A 176 -1.96 4.29 -8.22
CA ILE A 176 -1.41 5.58 -7.80
C ILE A 176 -2.16 5.99 -6.53
N LEU A 177 -1.42 6.41 -5.50
CA LEU A 177 -2.03 6.95 -4.29
C LEU A 177 -2.42 8.42 -4.52
N PRO A 178 -3.72 8.77 -4.56
CA PRO A 178 -4.13 10.17 -4.71
C PRO A 178 -3.85 10.96 -3.43
N TYR A 179 -3.54 12.25 -3.52
CA TYR A 179 -3.47 13.14 -2.36
C TYR A 179 -3.83 14.58 -2.75
N VAL A 180 -4.47 15.31 -1.83
CA VAL A 180 -4.79 16.73 -1.97
C VAL A 180 -3.86 17.53 -1.05
N ILE A 181 -2.99 18.33 -1.65
CA ILE A 181 -1.99 19.15 -0.94
C ILE A 181 -2.68 20.08 0.07
N GLY A 182 -2.16 20.09 1.30
CA GLY A 182 -2.65 20.87 2.42
C GLY A 182 -3.81 20.23 3.21
N THR A 183 -4.11 18.94 2.98
CA THR A 183 -5.17 18.22 3.70
C THR A 183 -4.61 17.05 4.52
N SER A 184 -5.35 16.61 5.52
CA SER A 184 -4.97 15.41 6.28
C SER A 184 -5.07 14.16 5.41
N ALA A 185 -4.09 13.27 5.54
CA ALA A 185 -4.12 11.99 4.86
C ALA A 185 -5.21 11.08 5.47
N VAL A 186 -5.92 10.33 4.62
CA VAL A 186 -6.89 9.31 5.02
C VAL A 186 -6.89 8.16 4.03
N PHE A 187 -6.67 6.95 4.52
CA PHE A 187 -6.87 5.73 3.77
C PHE A 187 -7.98 4.89 4.43
N GLY A 188 -9.21 5.15 4.04
CA GLY A 188 -10.40 4.52 4.62
C GLY A 188 -11.28 3.84 3.58
N PHE A 189 -12.38 3.28 4.06
CA PHE A 189 -13.39 2.64 3.21
C PHE A 189 -14.05 3.60 2.22
N ALA A 190 -14.48 4.76 2.73
CA ALA A 190 -15.23 5.75 1.96
C ALA A 190 -14.34 6.52 0.97
N ASP A 191 -13.10 6.84 1.35
CA ASP A 191 -12.24 7.68 0.54
C ASP A 191 -10.75 7.37 0.76
N TRP A 192 -9.94 7.65 -0.27
CA TRP A 192 -8.48 7.58 -0.27
C TRP A 192 -7.91 8.94 -0.64
N ASN A 193 -7.17 9.52 0.29
CA ASN A 193 -6.46 10.78 0.14
C ASN A 193 -5.14 10.66 0.90
N GLY A 194 -4.13 10.07 0.27
CA GLY A 194 -2.90 9.67 0.93
C GLY A 194 -3.12 8.52 1.89
N ARG A 195 -2.12 8.26 2.72
CA ARG A 195 -2.19 7.27 3.79
C ARG A 195 -1.37 7.77 4.97
N SER A 196 -1.97 7.85 6.15
CA SER A 196 -1.22 8.08 7.38
C SER A 196 -0.39 6.85 7.74
N LEU A 197 0.72 7.00 8.47
CA LEU A 197 1.51 5.85 8.95
C LEU A 197 0.71 4.89 9.85
N THR A 198 -0.48 5.31 10.32
CA THR A 198 -1.35 4.56 11.23
C THR A 198 -2.73 4.23 10.65
N ASP A 199 -2.93 4.40 9.33
CA ASP A 199 -4.15 3.92 8.68
C ASP A 199 -4.09 2.41 8.46
N ASN A 200 -5.19 1.71 8.80
CA ASN A 200 -5.32 0.26 8.66
C ASN A 200 -5.60 -0.14 7.20
N ALA A 201 -4.58 0.01 6.36
CA ALA A 201 -4.66 -0.30 4.95
C ALA A 201 -5.05 -1.76 4.65
N PRO A 202 -4.56 -2.79 5.37
CA PRO A 202 -5.01 -4.16 5.16
C PRO A 202 -6.52 -4.34 5.38
N ASP A 203 -7.10 -3.91 6.51
CA ASP A 203 -8.55 -4.05 6.76
C ASP A 203 -9.35 -3.39 5.63
N VAL A 204 -8.96 -2.18 5.21
CA VAL A 204 -9.63 -1.43 4.14
C VAL A 204 -9.57 -2.20 2.82
N MET A 205 -8.37 -2.60 2.39
CA MET A 205 -8.16 -3.22 1.08
C MET A 205 -8.74 -4.64 1.02
N PHE A 206 -8.59 -5.43 2.09
CA PHE A 206 -9.13 -6.78 2.17
C PHE A 206 -10.64 -6.77 2.13
N SER A 207 -11.26 -5.86 2.88
CA SER A 207 -12.70 -5.75 2.92
C SER A 207 -13.30 -5.22 1.61
N ILE A 208 -12.61 -4.28 0.94
CA ILE A 208 -12.99 -3.81 -0.40
C ILE A 208 -12.85 -4.93 -1.43
N ALA A 209 -11.80 -5.76 -1.35
CA ALA A 209 -11.68 -6.89 -2.27
C ALA A 209 -12.79 -7.93 -2.02
N ALA A 210 -13.07 -8.26 -0.76
CA ALA A 210 -14.04 -9.29 -0.36
C ALA A 210 -15.51 -8.86 -0.38
N ASN A 211 -15.78 -7.57 -0.56
CA ASN A 211 -17.08 -6.94 -0.35
C ASN A 211 -17.74 -7.27 1.01
N THR A 212 -16.93 -7.46 2.04
CA THR A 212 -17.41 -7.79 3.39
C THR A 212 -16.35 -7.39 4.41
N PRO A 213 -16.70 -7.04 5.66
CA PRO A 213 -15.70 -6.68 6.66
C PRO A 213 -14.71 -7.81 6.96
N ILE A 214 -13.45 -7.60 6.63
CA ILE A 214 -12.30 -8.40 7.04
C ILE A 214 -11.53 -7.60 8.10
N ARG A 215 -11.21 -8.25 9.22
CA ARG A 215 -10.48 -7.65 10.34
C ARG A 215 -9.23 -8.47 10.63
N LEU A 216 -8.11 -7.80 10.81
CA LEU A 216 -6.85 -8.44 11.19
C LEU A 216 -6.79 -8.89 12.66
N GLY A 217 -7.73 -8.49 13.52
CA GLY A 217 -7.62 -8.73 14.98
C GLY A 217 -6.54 -7.88 15.68
N ILE A 218 -5.78 -7.09 14.93
CA ILE A 218 -4.75 -6.16 15.38
C ILE A 218 -4.91 -4.80 14.70
N GLY A 219 -4.47 -3.75 15.37
CA GLY A 219 -4.38 -2.40 14.84
C GLY A 219 -2.99 -1.78 15.04
N LYS A 220 -2.93 -0.45 14.94
CA LYS A 220 -1.69 0.34 15.09
C LYS A 220 -0.97 0.09 16.42
N GLU A 221 -1.69 -0.36 17.45
CA GLU A 221 -1.16 -0.74 18.76
C GLU A 221 -0.22 -1.95 18.69
N SER A 222 -0.33 -2.80 17.67
CA SER A 222 0.54 -3.98 17.46
C SER A 222 1.94 -3.64 16.93
N VAL A 223 2.16 -2.41 16.43
CA VAL A 223 3.48 -1.95 15.95
C VAL A 223 4.44 -1.78 17.13
N THR A 224 5.64 -2.36 17.07
CA THR A 224 6.61 -2.31 18.19
C THR A 224 7.09 -0.90 18.51
N SER A 225 7.59 -0.17 17.51
CA SER A 225 8.04 1.21 17.66
C SER A 225 7.04 2.15 16.98
N LYS A 226 6.47 3.10 17.71
CA LYS A 226 5.43 3.99 17.17
C LYS A 226 6.02 5.10 16.29
N PRO A 227 5.32 5.51 15.22
CA PRO A 227 5.59 6.75 14.52
C PRO A 227 5.57 7.96 15.47
N SER A 228 6.36 8.99 15.14
CA SER A 228 6.41 10.27 15.87
C SER A 228 5.57 11.34 15.17
N SER A 229 5.09 12.32 15.92
CA SER A 229 4.55 13.57 15.36
C SER A 229 5.62 14.58 14.96
N THR A 230 6.90 14.27 15.22
CA THR A 230 8.05 15.10 14.85
C THR A 230 8.84 14.43 13.74
N PHE A 231 9.32 15.23 12.78
CA PHE A 231 10.22 14.75 11.73
C PHE A 231 11.39 13.94 12.32
N PRO A 232 11.73 12.77 11.76
CA PRO A 232 11.32 12.22 10.47
C PRO A 232 10.02 11.40 10.48
N TYR A 233 9.17 11.51 11.51
CA TYR A 233 7.87 10.83 11.65
C TYR A 233 7.91 9.30 11.77
N VAL A 234 8.90 8.64 11.19
CA VAL A 234 9.09 7.20 11.25
C VAL A 234 9.61 6.76 12.62
N PRO A 235 9.33 5.50 13.02
CA PRO A 235 9.79 4.98 14.31
C PRO A 235 11.32 4.92 14.40
N LYS A 236 11.87 5.38 15.53
CA LYS A 236 13.30 5.25 15.81
C LYS A 236 13.67 3.77 16.05
N VAL A 237 14.81 3.36 15.55
CA VAL A 237 15.46 2.10 15.95
C VAL A 237 16.16 2.36 17.30
N GLY A 238 15.92 1.52 18.28
CA GLY A 238 16.59 1.54 19.59
C GLY A 238 18.02 1.04 19.53
#